data_AF-A0AA88X5A6-F1
#
_entry.id   AF-A0AA88X5A6-F1
#
_cell.length_a   1.000
_cell.length_b   1.000
_cell.length_c   1.000
_cell.angle_alpha   90.00
_cell.angle_beta   90.00
_cell.angle_gamma   90.00
#
_symmetry.space_group_name_H-M   'P 1'
#
loop_
_entity.id
_entity.type
_entity.pdbx_description
1 polymer ?
#
loop_
_entity_poly.entity_id
_entity_poly.type
_entity_poly.pdbx_seq_one_letter_code
_entity_poly.pdbx_strand_id
1 'polypeptide(L)'
;MFLPIAKLLVELATADHMPVALPDKIRDVAQLIEKKADEHHMLRRPLQMRKQKPVPINFVKGRDYDPDRELAEQRKIRKLVKREAKGAALELRKDNYFLSEVKASDKVRLEGERAEKYGKARAFLQEQEHAFKSGQLGKGRKRRR
;
A
#
# COMPACT_ATOMS: atom_id res chain seq x y z
N MET A 1 37.81 -20.21 38.76
CA MET A 1 39.13 -19.55 38.84
C MET A 1 39.44 -19.13 40.28
N PHE A 2 38.50 -18.54 41.03
CA PHE A 2 38.79 -18.01 42.37
C PHE A 2 38.66 -18.97 43.56
N LEU A 3 38.09 -20.18 43.37
CA LEU A 3 37.97 -21.18 44.45
C LEU A 3 39.31 -21.61 45.08
N PRO A 4 40.39 -21.86 44.29
CA PRO A 4 41.70 -22.15 44.88
C PRO A 4 42.26 -20.97 45.69
N ILE A 5 41.97 -19.74 45.25
CA ILE A 5 42.42 -18.52 45.93
C ILE A 5 41.70 -18.35 47.27
N ALA A 6 40.39 -18.64 47.34
CA ALA A 6 39.63 -18.61 48.59
C ALA A 6 40.21 -19.56 49.65
N LYS A 7 40.62 -20.77 49.25
CA LYS A 7 41.28 -21.74 50.13
C LYS A 7 42.62 -21.23 50.66
N LEU A 8 43.45 -20.68 49.79
CA LEU A 8 44.74 -20.08 50.19
C LEU A 8 44.55 -18.90 51.15
N LEU A 9 43.51 -18.09 50.98
CA LEU A 9 43.20 -16.99 51.87
C LEU A 9 42.82 -17.48 53.28
N VAL A 10 42.07 -18.58 53.39
CA VAL A 10 41.73 -19.19 54.68
C VAL A 10 42.99 -19.75 55.36
N GLU A 11 43.87 -20.43 54.63
CA GLU A 11 45.15 -20.93 55.14
C GLU A 11 46.06 -19.79 55.63
N LEU A 12 46.15 -18.69 54.87
CA LEU A 12 46.92 -17.52 55.27
C LEU A 12 46.36 -16.86 56.53
N ALA A 13 45.03 -16.79 56.68
CA ALA A 13 44.38 -16.26 57.87
C ALA A 13 44.64 -17.09 59.15
N THR A 14 45.15 -18.32 59.00
CA THR A 14 45.54 -19.22 60.12
C THR A 14 47.04 -19.23 60.43
N ALA A 15 47.87 -18.52 59.66
CA ALA A 15 49.31 -18.52 59.86
C ALA A 15 49.76 -17.67 61.07
N ASP A 16 50.77 -18.15 61.81
CA ASP A 16 51.22 -17.57 63.08
C ASP A 16 51.78 -16.13 62.99
N HIS A 17 52.10 -15.66 61.79
CA HIS A 17 52.79 -14.38 61.54
C HIS A 17 51.84 -13.27 61.03
N MET A 18 50.54 -13.41 61.29
CA MET A 18 49.53 -12.51 60.73
C MET A 18 49.14 -11.37 61.68
N PRO A 19 49.17 -10.10 61.24
CA PRO A 19 48.68 -8.97 62.05
C PRO A 19 47.20 -9.13 62.43
N VAL A 20 46.86 -8.90 63.70
CA VAL A 20 45.53 -9.18 64.31
C VAL A 20 44.34 -8.56 63.56
N ALA A 21 44.54 -7.45 62.82
CA ALA A 21 43.47 -6.74 62.11
C ALA A 21 43.16 -7.28 60.69
N LEU A 22 43.95 -8.21 60.16
CA LEU A 22 43.82 -8.73 58.80
C LEU A 22 43.01 -10.04 58.66
N PRO A 23 43.06 -11.01 59.60
CA PRO A 23 42.35 -12.28 59.49
C PRO A 23 40.86 -12.15 59.22
N ASP A 24 40.18 -11.21 59.89
CA ASP A 24 38.74 -11.00 59.71
C ASP A 24 38.41 -10.51 58.31
N LYS A 25 39.18 -9.54 57.79
CA LYS A 25 39.02 -9.04 56.42
C LYS A 25 39.31 -10.12 55.38
N ILE A 26 40.30 -10.97 55.62
CA ILE A 26 40.66 -12.07 54.72
C ILE A 26 39.56 -13.13 54.71
N ARG A 27 38.97 -13.46 55.87
CA ARG A 27 37.82 -14.36 56.00
C ARG A 27 36.58 -13.81 55.31
N ASP A 28 36.28 -12.52 55.49
CA ASP A 28 35.16 -11.86 54.81
C ASP A 28 35.30 -11.93 53.29
N VAL A 29 36.51 -11.69 52.77
CA VAL A 29 36.81 -11.79 51.33
C VAL A 29 36.71 -13.23 50.84
N ALA A 30 37.20 -14.21 51.60
CA ALA A 30 37.07 -15.62 51.24
C ALA A 30 35.59 -16.06 51.16
N GLN A 31 34.77 -15.67 52.13
CA GLN A 31 33.33 -15.95 52.14
C GLN A 31 32.61 -15.27 50.97
N LEU A 32 32.99 -14.03 50.64
CA LEU A 32 32.45 -13.31 49.50
C LEU A 32 32.78 -14.02 48.17
N ILE A 33 34.02 -14.50 48.03
CA ILE A 33 34.47 -15.25 46.85
C ILE A 33 33.68 -16.55 46.71
N GLU A 34 33.47 -17.30 47.79
CA GLU A 34 32.68 -18.54 47.77
C GLU A 34 31.24 -18.28 47.36
N LYS A 35 30.57 -17.31 48.00
CA LYS A 35 29.19 -16.94 47.66
C LYS A 35 29.05 -16.56 46.18
N LYS A 36 29.97 -15.75 45.65
CA LYS A 36 29.96 -15.37 44.23
C LYS A 36 30.31 -16.54 43.30
N ALA A 37 31.22 -17.40 43.71
CA ALA A 37 31.56 -18.59 42.92
C ALA A 37 30.35 -19.52 42.79
N ASP A 38 29.57 -19.72 43.84
CA ASP A 38 28.36 -20.54 43.83
C ASP A 38 27.25 -19.92 42.98
N GLU A 39 26.99 -18.61 43.13
CA GLU A 39 26.05 -17.87 42.28
C GLU A 39 26.39 -18.06 40.78
N HIS A 40 27.67 -17.90 40.42
CA HIS A 40 28.12 -18.08 39.05
C HIS A 40 28.12 -19.54 38.60
N HIS A 41 28.34 -20.50 39.51
CA HIS A 41 28.26 -21.93 39.21
C HIS A 41 26.83 -22.32 38.82
N MET A 42 25.84 -21.83 39.56
CA MET A 42 24.41 -22.05 39.29
C MET A 42 23.97 -21.45 37.94
N LEU A 43 24.54 -20.32 37.55
CA LEU A 43 24.24 -19.66 36.27
C LEU A 43 25.08 -20.19 35.09
N ARG A 44 26.12 -20.99 35.36
CA ARG A 44 27.07 -21.43 34.34
C ARG A 44 26.38 -22.35 33.33
N ARG A 45 26.50 -22.00 32.05
CA ARG A 45 26.04 -22.84 30.92
C ARG A 45 27.21 -23.18 30.01
N PRO A 46 27.19 -24.35 29.35
CA PRO A 46 28.21 -24.70 28.37
C PRO A 46 28.20 -23.70 27.21
N LEU A 47 29.39 -23.37 26.71
CA LEU A 47 29.55 -22.40 25.62
C LEU A 47 29.01 -22.96 24.30
N GLN A 48 28.16 -22.19 23.62
CA GLN A 48 27.62 -22.55 22.31
C GLN A 48 28.40 -21.83 21.20
N MET A 49 29.62 -22.30 20.92
CA MET A 49 30.57 -21.62 20.01
C MET A 49 30.16 -21.55 18.54
N ARG A 50 29.34 -22.51 18.06
CA ARG A 50 29.02 -22.66 16.64
C ARG A 50 27.58 -22.30 16.29
N LYS A 51 27.04 -21.24 16.89
CA LYS A 51 25.73 -20.69 16.48
C LYS A 51 25.90 -19.71 15.32
N GLN A 52 25.68 -20.19 14.10
CA GLN A 52 25.59 -19.33 12.92
C GLN A 52 24.13 -18.95 12.65
N LYS A 53 23.88 -17.70 12.25
CA LYS A 53 22.56 -17.31 11.74
C LYS A 53 22.35 -17.98 10.36
N PRO A 54 21.15 -18.50 10.06
CA PRO A 54 20.89 -19.05 8.74
C PRO A 54 21.06 -17.94 7.68
N VAL A 55 21.80 -18.24 6.61
CA VAL A 55 21.93 -17.35 5.46
C VAL A 55 20.65 -17.47 4.63
N PRO A 56 19.99 -16.35 4.27
CA PRO A 56 18.81 -16.41 3.42
C PRO A 56 19.18 -16.94 2.02
N ILE A 57 18.34 -17.82 1.48
CA ILE A 57 18.41 -18.20 0.06
C ILE A 57 18.07 -16.94 -0.75
N ASN A 58 18.89 -16.56 -1.73
CA ASN A 58 18.76 -15.33 -2.55
C ASN A 58 17.55 -15.34 -3.52
N PHE A 59 16.39 -15.84 -3.09
CA PHE A 59 15.16 -15.89 -3.86
C PHE A 59 14.27 -14.67 -3.56
N VAL A 60 14.02 -13.87 -4.59
CA VAL A 60 13.16 -12.69 -4.56
C VAL A 60 11.88 -13.02 -5.31
N LYS A 61 10.75 -13.03 -4.60
CA LYS A 61 9.44 -13.26 -5.21
C LYS A 61 9.14 -12.19 -6.27
N GLY A 62 8.85 -12.63 -7.50
CA GLY A 62 8.51 -11.74 -8.62
C GLY A 62 9.68 -11.41 -9.55
N ARG A 63 10.90 -11.87 -9.26
CA ARG A 63 12.03 -11.80 -10.19
C ARG A 63 12.04 -13.02 -11.12
N ASP A 64 12.32 -12.79 -12.41
CA ASP A 64 12.53 -13.85 -13.40
C ASP A 64 13.99 -14.30 -13.29
N TYR A 65 14.21 -15.58 -12.98
CA TYR A 65 15.53 -16.19 -12.78
C TYR A 65 15.90 -17.12 -13.96
N ASP A 66 15.46 -16.78 -15.16
CA ASP A 66 15.82 -17.52 -16.37
C ASP A 66 17.35 -17.50 -16.56
N PRO A 67 18.01 -18.67 -16.73
CA PRO A 67 19.45 -18.72 -16.97
C PRO A 67 19.85 -18.03 -18.27
N ASP A 68 18.96 -17.99 -19.27
CA ASP A 68 19.21 -17.36 -20.57
C ASP A 68 18.72 -15.91 -20.58
N ARG A 69 19.69 -14.99 -20.57
CA ARG A 69 19.41 -13.55 -20.52
C ARG A 69 18.57 -13.06 -21.70
N GLU A 70 18.81 -13.57 -22.91
CA GLU A 70 18.03 -13.16 -24.09
C GLU A 70 16.55 -13.52 -23.97
N LEU A 71 16.24 -14.73 -23.47
CA LEU A 71 14.88 -15.17 -23.26
C LEU A 71 14.18 -14.33 -22.18
N ALA A 72 14.90 -14.02 -21.09
CA ALA A 72 14.40 -13.15 -20.03
C ALA A 72 14.02 -11.75 -20.56
N GLU A 73 14.91 -11.12 -21.33
CA GLU A 73 14.67 -9.79 -21.91
C GLU A 73 13.54 -9.83 -22.95
N GLN A 74 13.49 -10.85 -23.82
CA GLN A 74 12.38 -11.02 -24.76
C GLN A 74 11.04 -11.16 -24.05
N ARG A 75 10.96 -11.98 -22.99
CA ARG A 75 9.73 -12.15 -22.20
C ARG A 75 9.34 -10.85 -21.50
N LYS A 76 10.32 -10.11 -20.97
CA LYS A 76 10.09 -8.80 -20.34
C LYS A 76 9.49 -7.81 -21.34
N ILE A 77 10.07 -7.68 -22.53
CA ILE A 77 9.56 -6.80 -23.60
C ILE A 77 8.16 -7.23 -24.02
N ARG A 78 7.91 -8.53 -24.27
CA ARG A 78 6.57 -9.04 -24.62
C ARG A 78 5.53 -8.73 -23.54
N LYS A 79 5.89 -8.86 -22.25
CA LYS A 79 5.01 -8.51 -21.13
C LYS A 79 4.67 -7.01 -21.11
N LEU A 80 5.65 -6.14 -21.36
CA LEU A 80 5.46 -4.69 -21.43
C LEU A 80 4.53 -4.32 -22.58
N VAL A 81 4.83 -4.77 -23.81
CA VAL A 81 4.01 -4.51 -24.99
C VAL A 81 2.56 -4.98 -24.77
N LYS A 82 2.36 -6.17 -24.20
CA LYS A 82 1.01 -6.69 -23.91
C LYS A 82 0.29 -5.84 -22.86
N ARG A 83 0.99 -5.32 -21.85
CA ARG A 83 0.41 -4.47 -20.81
C ARG A 83 0.01 -3.10 -21.39
N GLU A 84 0.90 -2.49 -22.17
CA GLU A 84 0.67 -1.20 -22.82
C GLU A 84 -0.46 -1.27 -23.84
N ALA A 85 -0.45 -2.28 -24.73
CA ALA A 85 -1.51 -2.47 -25.71
C ALA A 85 -2.89 -2.67 -25.06
N LYS A 86 -2.94 -3.44 -23.96
CA LYS A 86 -4.17 -3.60 -23.19
C LYS A 86 -4.62 -2.29 -22.52
N GLY A 87 -3.69 -1.53 -21.94
CA GLY A 87 -3.98 -0.23 -21.34
C GLY A 87 -4.55 0.75 -22.36
N ALA A 88 -3.86 0.91 -23.49
CA ALA A 88 -4.30 1.79 -24.58
C ALA A 88 -5.68 1.40 -25.12
N ALA A 89 -5.93 0.10 -25.35
CA ALA A 89 -7.23 -0.35 -25.82
C ALA A 89 -8.36 -0.11 -24.80
N LEU A 90 -8.06 -0.19 -23.49
CA LEU A 90 -9.04 0.12 -22.45
C LEU A 90 -9.35 1.62 -22.37
N GLU A 91 -8.35 2.48 -22.46
CA GLU A 91 -8.57 3.94 -22.47
C GLU A 91 -9.38 4.36 -23.70
N LEU A 92 -9.04 3.87 -24.90
CA LEU A 92 -9.82 4.16 -26.12
C LEU A 92 -11.29 3.72 -26.00
N ARG A 93 -11.57 2.62 -25.29
CA ARG A 93 -12.96 2.19 -25.04
C ARG A 93 -13.67 3.18 -24.13
N LYS A 94 -13.04 3.61 -23.04
CA LYS A 94 -13.62 4.61 -22.13
C LYS A 94 -13.90 5.92 -22.85
N ASP A 95 -12.96 6.40 -23.66
CA ASP A 95 -13.11 7.62 -24.45
C ASP A 95 -14.27 7.50 -25.43
N ASN A 96 -14.40 6.36 -26.11
CA ASN A 96 -15.52 6.11 -27.01
C ASN A 96 -16.88 6.11 -26.29
N TYR A 97 -16.96 5.50 -25.11
CA TYR A 97 -18.19 5.56 -24.30
C TYR A 97 -18.52 6.98 -23.91
N PHE A 98 -17.53 7.73 -23.39
CA PHE A 98 -17.71 9.13 -23.02
C PHE A 98 -18.20 9.98 -24.19
N LEU A 99 -17.57 9.89 -25.36
CA LEU A 99 -17.99 10.61 -26.55
C LEU A 99 -19.40 10.21 -27.03
N SER A 100 -19.78 8.94 -26.86
CA SER A 100 -21.12 8.47 -27.22
C SER A 100 -22.20 9.06 -26.31
N GLU A 101 -21.95 9.15 -25.01
CA GLU A 101 -22.87 9.74 -24.02
C GLU A 101 -23.03 11.24 -24.25
N VAL A 102 -21.91 11.95 -24.49
CA VAL A 102 -21.94 13.38 -24.82
C VAL A 102 -22.77 13.61 -26.08
N LYS A 103 -22.49 12.88 -27.17
CA LYS A 103 -23.27 12.98 -28.41
C LYS A 103 -24.76 12.67 -28.22
N ALA A 104 -25.09 11.68 -27.40
CA ALA A 104 -26.48 11.34 -27.10
C ALA A 104 -27.18 12.49 -26.35
N SER A 105 -26.53 13.07 -25.34
CA SER A 105 -27.07 14.21 -24.59
C SER A 105 -27.29 15.45 -25.48
N ASP A 106 -26.33 15.77 -26.34
CA ASP A 106 -26.44 16.88 -27.30
C ASP A 106 -27.57 16.66 -28.30
N LYS A 107 -27.73 15.42 -28.79
CA LYS A 107 -28.84 15.06 -29.68
C LYS A 107 -30.20 15.25 -29.00
N VAL A 108 -30.35 14.76 -27.77
CA VAL A 108 -31.59 14.93 -26.98
C VAL A 108 -31.91 16.41 -26.77
N ARG A 109 -30.91 17.23 -26.43
CA ARG A 109 -31.08 18.68 -26.28
C ARG A 109 -31.55 19.33 -27.57
N LEU A 110 -30.88 19.03 -28.69
CA LEU A 110 -31.24 19.58 -30.00
C LEU A 110 -32.65 19.16 -30.45
N GLU A 111 -33.02 17.91 -30.20
CA GLU A 111 -34.37 17.41 -30.49
C GLU A 111 -35.42 18.09 -29.63
N GLY A 112 -35.14 18.34 -28.34
CA GLY A 112 -35.99 19.14 -27.46
C GLY A 112 -36.20 20.56 -27.98
N GLU A 113 -35.12 21.28 -28.31
CA GLU A 113 -35.19 22.63 -28.88
C GLU A 113 -35.98 22.67 -30.21
N ARG A 114 -35.80 21.65 -31.06
CA ARG A 114 -36.53 21.54 -32.33
C ARG A 114 -38.01 21.28 -32.09
N ALA A 115 -38.35 20.39 -31.16
CA ALA A 115 -39.73 20.08 -30.80
C ALA A 115 -40.44 21.30 -30.20
N GLU A 116 -39.77 22.07 -29.34
CA GLU A 116 -40.30 23.31 -28.79
C GLU A 116 -40.56 24.36 -29.88
N LYS A 117 -39.60 24.59 -30.78
CA LYS A 117 -39.76 25.53 -31.89
C LYS A 117 -40.91 25.13 -32.81
N TYR A 118 -40.98 23.84 -33.15
CA TYR A 118 -42.06 23.28 -33.97
C TYR A 118 -43.42 23.40 -33.27
N GLY A 119 -43.49 23.10 -31.97
CA GLY A 119 -44.69 23.24 -31.15
C GLY A 119 -45.20 24.68 -31.10
N LYS A 120 -44.31 25.65 -30.87
CA LYS A 120 -44.64 27.09 -30.91
C LYS A 120 -45.19 27.51 -32.28
N ALA A 121 -44.53 27.11 -33.37
CA ALA A 121 -44.98 27.42 -34.72
C ALA A 121 -46.35 26.80 -35.03
N ARG A 122 -46.58 25.55 -34.62
CA ARG A 122 -47.86 24.86 -34.81
C ARG A 122 -48.99 25.50 -34.00
N ALA A 123 -48.73 25.85 -32.74
CA ALA A 123 -49.69 26.54 -31.87
C ALA A 123 -50.09 27.90 -32.46
N PHE A 124 -49.11 28.67 -32.95
CA PHE A 124 -49.36 29.94 -33.63
C PHE A 124 -50.26 29.78 -34.88
N LEU A 125 -49.98 28.78 -35.73
CA LEU A 125 -50.83 28.51 -36.90
C LEU A 125 -52.25 28.10 -36.51
N GLN A 126 -52.40 27.30 -35.46
CA GLN A 126 -53.70 26.87 -34.97
C GLN A 126 -54.52 28.03 -34.38
N GLU A 127 -53.86 28.95 -33.67
CA GLU A 127 -54.47 30.18 -33.17
C GLU A 127 -54.95 31.08 -34.32
N GLN A 128 -54.14 31.24 -35.36
CA GLN A 128 -54.52 31.98 -36.57
C GLN A 128 -55.72 31.35 -37.28
N GLU A 129 -55.73 30.02 -37.42
CA GLU A 129 -56.86 29.28 -38.00
C GLU A 129 -58.13 29.47 -37.16
N HIS A 130 -58.02 29.42 -35.83
CA HIS A 130 -59.14 29.67 -34.93
C HIS A 130 -59.67 31.12 -35.02
N ALA A 131 -58.79 32.12 -35.04
CA ALA A 131 -59.16 33.54 -35.22
C ALA A 131 -59.85 33.78 -36.58
N PHE A 132 -59.42 33.07 -37.62
CA PHE A 132 -60.06 33.09 -38.93
C PHE A 132 -61.46 32.46 -38.91
N LYS A 133 -61.61 31.26 -38.33
CA LYS A 133 -62.91 30.55 -38.24
C LYS A 133 -63.93 31.27 -37.36
N SER A 134 -63.49 31.86 -36.26
CA SER A 134 -64.34 32.64 -35.34
C SER A 134 -64.73 34.02 -35.90
N GLY A 135 -64.12 34.46 -37.00
CA GLY A 135 -64.46 35.70 -37.68
C GLY A 135 -63.87 36.98 -37.07
N GLN A 136 -62.96 36.86 -36.09
CA GLN A 136 -62.28 38.00 -35.45
C GLN A 136 -61.40 38.80 -36.42
N LEU A 137 -60.83 38.15 -37.44
CA LEU A 137 -60.03 38.81 -38.48
C LEU A 137 -60.87 39.53 -39.57
N GLY A 138 -62.20 39.59 -39.39
CA GLY A 138 -63.12 40.24 -40.31
C GLY A 138 -63.44 39.37 -41.53
N LYS A 139 -64.71 39.04 -41.72
CA LYS A 139 -65.17 38.42 -42.98
C LYS A 139 -64.88 39.42 -44.10
N GLY A 140 -63.92 39.07 -44.97
CA GLY A 140 -63.41 39.92 -46.04
C GLY A 140 -64.53 40.75 -46.67
N ARG A 141 -64.38 42.07 -46.62
CA ARG A 141 -65.33 43.06 -47.12
C ARG A 141 -65.72 42.64 -48.55
N LYS A 142 -67.00 42.27 -48.76
CA LYS A 142 -67.51 41.84 -50.08
C LYS A 142 -67.09 42.88 -51.12
N ARG A 143 -66.23 42.48 -52.07
CA ARG A 143 -65.88 43.32 -53.23
C ARG A 143 -67.18 43.63 -53.96
N ARG A 144 -67.63 44.89 -53.86
CA ARG A 144 -68.74 45.40 -54.68
C ARG A 144 -68.25 45.45 -56.12
N ARG A 145 -69.07 44.86 -57.00
CA ARG A 145 -68.85 44.75 -58.45
C ARG A 145 -69.13 46.09 -59.11
#